data_AF-A0A437JHG3-F1
#
_entry.id   AF-A0A437JHG3-F1
#
_cell.length_a   1.000
_cell.length_b   1.000
_cell.length_c   1.000
_cell.angle_alpha   90.00
_cell.angle_beta   90.00
_cell.angle_gamma   90.00
#
_symmetry.space_group_name_H-M   'P 1'
#
loop_
_entity.id
_entity.type
_entity.pdbx_description
1 polymer ?
#
loop_
_entity_poly.entity_id
_entity_poly.type
_entity_poly.pdbx_seq_one_letter_code
_entity_poly.pdbx_strand_id
1 'polypeptide(L)'
;MKVILSCSLFFVLSCAVVAASDPTKPDMAVVMAVSSAGADSDMAAKAAKFKLGLIKNVQGQHMALINGQSVKQGDDIEGYRVLSINRQQVVLQQANERLTLSLFKAMKTQ
;
A
#
# COMPACT_ATOMS: atom_id res chain seq x y z
N MET A 1 -22.34 -65.01 49.82
CA MET A 1 -21.23 -65.65 49.08
C MET A 1 -20.68 -64.66 48.06
N LYS A 2 -19.35 -64.54 47.98
CA LYS A 2 -18.50 -64.20 46.80
C LYS A 2 -18.74 -62.81 46.16
N VAL A 3 -17.99 -61.74 46.48
CA VAL A 3 -16.55 -61.43 46.24
C VAL A 3 -16.28 -60.86 44.82
N ILE A 4 -16.10 -59.54 44.79
CA ILE A 4 -15.05 -58.73 44.09
C ILE A 4 -15.06 -58.63 42.55
N LEU A 5 -14.78 -57.40 42.06
CA LEU A 5 -13.72 -57.00 41.11
C LEU A 5 -14.25 -55.95 40.11
N SER A 6 -14.05 -54.66 40.35
CA SER A 6 -12.89 -53.89 39.84
C SER A 6 -12.77 -53.93 38.31
N CYS A 7 -13.10 -52.82 37.66
CA CYS A 7 -12.42 -52.32 36.47
C CYS A 7 -12.96 -50.89 36.21
N SER A 8 -12.24 -49.87 36.66
CA SER A 8 -11.21 -49.19 35.86
C SER A 8 -11.76 -47.88 35.31
N LEU A 9 -11.59 -46.84 36.14
CA LEU A 9 -10.96 -45.59 35.76
C LEU A 9 -11.12 -45.23 34.26
N PHE A 10 -12.29 -44.71 33.90
CA PHE A 10 -12.46 -44.07 32.59
C PHE A 10 -11.71 -42.75 32.60
N PHE A 11 -10.52 -42.86 32.02
CA PHE A 11 -9.58 -41.84 31.63
C PHE A 11 -10.29 -40.78 30.77
N VAL A 12 -10.78 -39.70 31.39
CA VAL A 12 -11.29 -38.52 30.66
C VAL A 12 -10.06 -37.74 30.18
N LEU A 13 -9.55 -38.13 29.02
CA LEU A 13 -8.50 -37.43 28.31
C LEU A 13 -9.11 -36.19 27.63
N SER A 14 -9.08 -35.05 28.32
CA SER A 14 -9.47 -33.76 27.75
C SER A 14 -8.47 -33.34 26.68
N CYS A 15 -8.84 -33.50 25.42
CA CYS A 15 -8.09 -32.99 24.28
C CYS A 15 -8.27 -31.47 24.21
N ALA A 16 -7.35 -30.72 24.81
CA ALA A 16 -7.31 -29.27 24.62
C ALA A 16 -6.79 -28.98 23.21
N VAL A 17 -7.70 -28.67 22.29
CA VAL A 17 -7.37 -28.19 20.95
C VAL A 17 -6.89 -26.75 21.08
N VAL A 18 -5.57 -26.55 21.07
CA VAL A 18 -4.96 -25.23 20.94
C VAL A 18 -5.18 -24.78 19.50
N ALA A 19 -6.09 -23.82 19.31
CA ALA A 19 -6.26 -23.15 18.03
C ALA A 19 -4.94 -22.46 17.65
N ALA A 20 -4.32 -22.93 16.57
CA ALA A 20 -3.13 -22.32 16.02
C ALA A 20 -3.49 -20.93 15.49
N SER A 21 -2.83 -19.90 16.02
CA SER A 21 -2.95 -18.53 15.52
C SER A 21 -2.53 -18.50 14.06
N ASP A 22 -3.45 -18.12 13.17
CA ASP A 22 -3.21 -17.99 11.75
C ASP A 22 -2.27 -16.79 11.47
N PRO A 23 -1.02 -17.01 11.03
CA PRO A 23 -0.06 -15.95 10.74
C PRO A 23 -0.42 -15.15 9.47
N THR A 24 -1.47 -15.53 8.74
CA THR A 24 -1.97 -14.79 7.58
C THR A 24 -3.08 -13.79 7.92
N LYS A 25 -3.44 -13.65 9.20
CA LYS A 25 -4.44 -12.65 9.62
C LYS A 25 -3.91 -11.24 9.27
N PRO A 26 -4.53 -10.53 8.31
CA PRO A 26 -4.10 -9.19 7.97
C PRO A 26 -4.29 -8.28 9.17
N ASP A 27 -3.25 -7.52 9.50
CA ASP A 27 -3.32 -6.52 10.56
C ASP A 27 -4.33 -5.44 10.11
N MET A 28 -5.49 -5.41 10.76
CA MET A 28 -6.54 -4.43 10.49
C MET A 28 -6.25 -3.08 11.17
N ALA A 29 -5.07 -2.91 11.78
CA ALA A 29 -4.65 -1.61 12.28
C ALA A 29 -3.95 -0.82 11.17
N VAL A 30 -4.52 0.36 10.89
CA VAL A 30 -3.86 1.62 10.52
C VAL A 30 -4.56 2.28 9.33
N VAL A 31 -5.72 2.86 9.60
CA VAL A 31 -6.10 4.12 8.95
C VAL A 31 -5.48 5.25 9.79
N MET A 32 -4.16 5.41 9.73
CA MET A 32 -3.55 6.67 10.18
C MET A 32 -3.45 7.60 8.99
N ALA A 33 -4.38 8.55 8.93
CA ALA A 33 -4.21 9.77 8.18
C ALA A 33 -3.00 10.53 8.77
N VAL A 34 -1.83 10.36 8.14
CA VAL A 34 -0.66 11.19 8.42
C VAL A 34 -0.80 12.46 7.59
N SER A 35 -1.32 13.50 8.22
CA SER A 35 -1.15 14.88 7.80
C SER A 35 0.31 15.28 8.05
N SER A 36 1.09 15.47 6.98
CA SER A 36 2.43 16.01 7.07
C SER A 36 2.38 17.54 7.10
N ALA A 37 2.71 18.12 8.25
CA ALA A 37 2.99 19.55 8.38
C ALA A 37 4.42 19.85 7.91
N GLY A 38 4.56 20.91 7.10
CA GLY A 38 5.80 21.71 7.04
C GLY A 38 6.53 21.80 5.70
N ALA A 39 5.87 22.34 4.67
CA ALA A 39 6.37 23.18 3.56
C ALA A 39 5.44 22.96 2.36
N ASP A 40 4.79 24.02 1.86
CA ASP A 40 3.91 24.02 0.68
C ASP A 40 2.59 23.22 0.83
N SER A 41 1.70 23.71 1.69
CA SER A 41 0.34 23.15 1.86
C SER A 41 -0.44 23.07 0.55
N ASP A 42 -0.22 24.01 -0.37
CA ASP A 42 -0.90 24.02 -1.68
C ASP A 42 -0.34 22.96 -2.62
N MET A 43 0.98 22.75 -2.64
CA MET A 43 1.62 21.75 -3.51
C MET A 43 1.29 20.33 -3.05
N ALA A 44 1.28 20.10 -1.73
CA ALA A 44 0.88 18.83 -1.15
C ALA A 44 -0.62 18.53 -1.40
N ALA A 45 -1.49 19.54 -1.31
CA ALA A 45 -2.91 19.40 -1.64
C ALA A 45 -3.12 19.12 -3.14
N LYS A 46 -2.37 19.76 -4.04
CA LYS A 46 -2.42 19.50 -5.48
C LYS A 46 -1.88 18.11 -5.84
N ALA A 47 -0.80 17.68 -5.18
CA ALA A 47 -0.28 16.32 -5.30
C ALA A 47 -1.34 15.28 -4.88
N ALA A 48 -2.18 15.59 -3.88
CA ALA A 48 -3.25 14.70 -3.44
C ALA A 48 -4.32 14.45 -4.52
N LYS A 49 -4.44 15.33 -5.53
CA LYS A 49 -5.33 15.13 -6.69
C LYS A 49 -4.83 14.03 -7.64
N PHE A 50 -3.53 13.80 -7.68
CA PHE A 50 -2.90 12.85 -8.59
C PHE A 50 -2.38 11.63 -7.82
N LYS A 51 -2.98 10.47 -8.11
CA LYS A 51 -2.54 9.18 -7.58
C LYS A 51 -1.70 8.46 -8.64
N LEU A 52 -0.38 8.47 -8.46
CA LEU A 52 0.53 7.64 -9.22
C LEU A 52 0.45 6.20 -8.70
N GLY A 53 0.01 5.27 -9.55
CA GLY A 53 -0.17 3.85 -9.18
C GLY A 53 0.93 2.92 -9.68
N LEU A 54 1.39 3.11 -10.92
CA LEU A 54 2.35 2.21 -11.56
C LEU A 54 3.28 3.01 -12.47
N ILE A 55 4.55 2.58 -12.55
CA ILE A 55 5.44 2.93 -13.65
C ILE A 55 5.92 1.64 -14.31
N LYS A 56 5.83 1.56 -15.63
CA LYS A 56 6.29 0.41 -16.42
C LYS A 56 7.16 0.87 -17.57
N ASN A 57 8.03 -0.02 -18.06
CA ASN A 57 8.73 0.16 -19.31
C ASN A 57 8.05 -0.70 -20.39
N VAL A 58 7.73 -0.09 -21.52
CA VAL A 58 7.14 -0.76 -22.69
C VAL A 58 8.01 -0.41 -23.88
N GLN A 59 8.68 -1.41 -24.45
CA GLN A 59 9.54 -1.23 -25.65
C GLN A 59 10.58 -0.11 -25.50
N GLY A 60 11.20 0.01 -24.31
CA GLY A 60 12.19 1.04 -24.02
C GLY A 60 11.60 2.39 -23.59
N GLN A 61 10.29 2.57 -23.65
CA GLN A 61 9.60 3.80 -23.25
C GLN A 61 8.99 3.67 -21.86
N HIS A 62 9.14 4.71 -21.04
CA HIS A 62 8.49 4.77 -19.73
C HIS A 62 7.02 5.19 -19.87
N MET A 63 6.14 4.44 -19.22
CA MET A 63 4.71 4.76 -19.10
C MET A 63 4.33 4.76 -17.62
N ALA A 64 3.41 5.65 -17.25
CA ALA A 64 2.89 5.75 -15.90
C ALA A 64 1.37 5.57 -15.89
N LEU A 65 0.84 5.02 -14.80
CA LEU A 65 -0.59 4.98 -14.52
C LEU A 65 -0.91 6.05 -13.47
N ILE A 66 -1.55 7.13 -13.90
CA ILE A 66 -1.95 8.25 -13.04
C ILE A 66 -3.47 8.32 -13.03
N ASN A 67 -4.09 8.29 -11.86
CA ASN A 67 -5.55 8.27 -11.71
C ASN A 67 -6.24 7.14 -12.51
N GLY A 68 -5.54 6.02 -12.73
CA GLY A 68 -6.02 4.90 -13.55
C GLY A 68 -5.85 5.09 -15.07
N GLN A 69 -5.35 6.23 -15.53
CA GLN A 69 -5.04 6.48 -16.94
C GLN A 69 -3.57 6.22 -17.24
N SER A 70 -3.30 5.48 -18.31
CA SER A 70 -1.94 5.26 -18.79
C SER A 70 -1.48 6.47 -19.59
N VAL A 71 -0.35 7.05 -19.21
CA VAL A 71 0.27 8.21 -19.86
C VAL A 71 1.74 7.94 -20.20
N LYS A 72 2.25 8.62 -21.22
CA LYS A 72 3.68 8.67 -21.58
C LYS A 72 4.17 10.13 -21.54
N GLN A 73 5.48 10.31 -21.67
CA GLN A 73 6.07 11.64 -21.77
C GLN A 73 5.46 12.42 -22.93
N GLY A 74 5.10 13.68 -22.67
CA GLY A 74 4.49 14.59 -23.63
C GLY A 74 2.97 14.60 -23.64
N ASP A 75 2.30 13.59 -23.07
CA ASP A 75 0.84 13.54 -22.94
C ASP A 75 0.33 14.59 -21.93
N ASP A 76 -0.95 14.93 -22.05
CA ASP A 76 -1.64 15.82 -21.11
C ASP A 76 -2.63 15.03 -20.25
N ILE A 77 -2.69 15.35 -18.95
CA ILE A 77 -3.62 14.79 -17.98
C ILE A 77 -4.12 15.89 -17.04
N GLU A 78 -5.44 16.09 -16.99
CA GLU A 78 -6.10 17.10 -16.13
C GLU A 78 -5.49 18.52 -16.23
N GLY A 79 -5.05 18.91 -17.43
CA GLY A 79 -4.44 20.23 -17.69
C GLY A 79 -2.97 20.34 -17.33
N TYR A 80 -2.31 19.22 -17.03
CA TYR A 80 -0.86 19.12 -16.84
C TYR A 80 -0.23 18.32 -17.96
N ARG A 81 0.94 18.75 -18.43
CA ARG A 81 1.77 18.01 -19.36
C ARG A 81 2.75 17.11 -18.62
N VAL A 82 2.88 15.86 -19.06
CA VAL A 82 3.88 14.92 -18.54
C VAL A 82 5.26 15.30 -19.11
N LEU A 83 6.13 15.88 -18.27
CA LEU A 83 7.47 16.29 -18.69
C LEU A 83 8.45 15.13 -18.73
N SER A 84 8.42 14.25 -17.73
CA SER A 84 9.33 13.12 -17.65
C SER A 84 8.75 12.02 -16.77
N ILE A 85 9.13 10.78 -17.09
CA ILE A 85 8.82 9.59 -16.31
C ILE A 85 10.14 8.85 -16.11
N ASN A 86 10.51 8.60 -14.87
CA ASN A 86 11.63 7.73 -14.53
C ASN A 86 11.13 6.54 -13.68
N ARG A 87 12.04 5.70 -13.17
CA ARG A 87 11.65 4.49 -12.42
C ARG A 87 10.91 4.73 -11.10
N GLN A 88 11.01 5.94 -10.54
CA GLN A 88 10.52 6.24 -9.19
C GLN A 88 9.53 7.40 -9.17
N GLN A 89 9.50 8.25 -10.18
CA GLN A 89 8.68 9.46 -10.17
C GLN A 89 8.23 9.89 -11.57
N VAL A 90 7.16 10.69 -11.57
CA VAL A 90 6.65 11.41 -12.74
C VAL A 90 6.70 12.90 -12.46
N VAL A 91 7.19 13.70 -13.41
CA VAL A 91 7.15 15.16 -13.33
C VAL A 91 6.08 15.69 -14.28
N LEU A 92 5.13 16.43 -13.72
CA LEU A 92 4.05 17.10 -14.42
C LEU A 92 4.32 18.61 -14.46
N GLN A 93 3.88 19.31 -15.50
CA GLN A 93 3.95 20.76 -15.60
C GLN A 93 2.63 21.37 -16.02
N GLN A 94 2.27 22.47 -15.37
CA GLN A 94 1.18 23.34 -15.77
C GLN A 94 1.68 24.79 -15.72
N ALA A 95 1.73 25.46 -16.86
CA ALA A 95 2.35 26.79 -16.99
C ALA A 95 3.76 26.84 -16.35
N ASN A 96 3.94 27.62 -15.29
CA ASN A 96 5.23 27.77 -14.58
C ASN A 96 5.36 26.84 -13.36
N GLU A 97 4.37 26.00 -13.08
CA GLU A 97 4.33 25.11 -11.93
C GLU A 97 4.78 23.70 -12.32
N ARG A 98 5.63 23.07 -11.49
CA ARG A 98 6.05 21.67 -11.63
C ARG A 98 5.59 20.86 -10.43
N LEU A 99 4.97 19.72 -10.71
CA LEU A 99 4.49 18.79 -9.71
C LEU A 99 5.21 17.44 -9.89
N THR A 100 5.86 16.97 -8.83
CA THR A 100 6.56 15.67 -8.84
C THR A 100 5.74 14.64 -8.07
N LEU A 101 5.34 13.57 -8.74
CA LEU A 101 4.65 12.43 -8.15
C LEU A 101 5.66 11.32 -7.88
N SER A 102 5.86 10.97 -6.62
CA SER A 102 6.71 9.83 -6.24
C SER A 102 5.87 8.55 -6.17
N LEU A 103 6.41 7.46 -6.72
CA LEU A 103 5.81 6.12 -6.63
C LEU A 103 5.90 5.58 -5.20
N PHE A 104 6.96 5.94 -4.48
CA PHE A 104 7.22 5.46 -3.13
C PHE A 104 7.03 6.59 -2.11
N LYS A 105 6.40 6.25 -0.99
CA LYS A 105 6.31 7.14 0.16
C LYS A 105 7.67 7.15 0.87
N ALA A 106 8.19 8.33 1.19
CA ALA A 106 9.39 8.44 2.02
C ALA A 106 9.09 7.87 3.40
N MET A 107 9.83 6.84 3.81
CA MET A 107 9.77 6.32 5.17
C MET A 107 10.58 7.27 6.06
N LYS A 108 9.96 7.74 7.14
CA LYS A 108 10.67 8.52 8.16
C LYS A 108 11.36 7.53 9.09
N THR A 109 12.68 7.41 8.98
CA THR A 109 13.47 6.65 9.97
C THR A 109 13.44 7.43 11.28
N GLN A 110 12.94 6.80 12.35
CA GLN A 110 12.88 7.35 13.70
C GLN A 110 14.20 7.12 14.43
#